data_AF-A0A7V6LGL6-F1
#
_entry.id   AF-A0A7V6LGL6-F1
#
_cell.length_a   1.000
_cell.length_b   1.000
_cell.length_c   1.000
_cell.angle_alpha   90.00
_cell.angle_beta   90.00
_cell.angle_gamma   90.00
#
_symmetry.space_group_name_H-M   'P 1'
#
loop_
_entity.id
_entity.type
_entity.pdbx_description
1 polymer ?
#
loop_
_entity_poly.entity_id
_entity_poly.type
_entity_poly.pdbx_seq_one_letter_code
_entity_poly.pdbx_strand_id
1 'polypeptide(L)'
;IDTFTANGYELAQISRGGDGECPICAAWEGRIIQMAGKSKRWPTYAEARAAGMFHPNCVHRLLPVDSLVDADEIEQQGRITKPTADQMADPEFMQAQHDQIDEARYMATGLTEEDARRAVTADRLEKAIRSGTFSDAAAEAARMLSPEQLDMIRERGIPKFEQARNNEQPGTKFQGRLLTPRNPNADDILRVLGLPKSGGDTSPKPTPKPPPSLKRLEGKIGDWKSLGLEKGESMKADNREPLVSAKDARARIAAGESVENPIGETLAFDTVTLKHLLKSDRKPSDVQKRLAEMDQAKATVAAPHEIWKDPKTGRKKYIRFVKGSGGNIVVNVVDHKGRHIYSWHTNERSLNHWRKGTLVYVR
;
A
#
# COMPACT_ATOMS: atom_id res chain seq x y z
N ILE A 1 16.63 14.27 6.32
CA ILE A 1 17.52 14.10 5.15
C ILE A 1 18.63 13.13 5.49
N ASP A 2 19.34 13.38 6.60
CA ASP A 2 20.50 12.58 7.04
C ASP A 2 20.23 11.08 7.13
N THR A 3 19.04 10.66 7.58
CA THR A 3 18.65 9.24 7.61
C THR A 3 18.46 8.63 6.22
N PHE A 4 18.01 9.36 5.20
CA PHE A 4 17.85 8.82 3.84
C PHE A 4 19.21 8.60 3.20
N THR A 5 20.05 9.64 3.23
CA THR A 5 21.40 9.59 2.65
C THR A 5 22.29 8.59 3.40
N ALA A 6 22.21 8.51 4.73
CA ALA A 6 22.96 7.52 5.52
C ALA A 6 22.53 6.07 5.26
N ASN A 7 21.31 5.84 4.75
CA ASN A 7 20.83 4.52 4.33
C ASN A 7 20.97 4.28 2.82
N GLY A 8 21.66 5.16 2.10
CA GLY A 8 21.94 5.00 0.66
C GLY A 8 20.78 5.38 -0.27
N TYR A 9 19.73 6.04 0.22
CA TYR A 9 18.61 6.48 -0.62
C TYR A 9 18.84 7.91 -1.14
N GLU A 10 18.96 8.04 -2.45
CA GLU A 10 19.11 9.34 -3.14
C GLU A 10 17.78 10.00 -3.48
N LEU A 11 16.73 9.18 -3.64
CA LEU A 11 15.38 9.58 -4.00
C LEU A 11 14.39 9.24 -2.88
N ALA A 12 13.31 10.01 -2.83
CA ALA A 12 12.16 9.72 -1.99
C ALA A 12 10.87 10.03 -2.73
N GLN A 13 9.80 9.32 -2.42
CA GLN A 13 8.45 9.63 -2.87
C GLN A 13 7.67 10.29 -1.75
N ILE A 14 6.88 11.29 -2.08
CA ILE A 14 5.95 11.91 -1.15
C ILE A 14 4.75 10.98 -0.95
N SER A 15 4.47 10.59 0.30
CA SER A 15 3.40 9.64 0.62
C SER A 15 2.05 10.09 0.09
N ARG A 16 1.23 9.15 -0.38
CA ARG A 16 -0.20 9.41 -0.64
C ARG A 16 -1.02 9.14 0.63
N GLY A 17 -2.01 9.98 0.89
CA GLY A 17 -2.91 9.80 2.02
C GLY A 17 -2.58 10.71 3.21
N GLY A 18 -3.38 11.75 3.33
CA GLY A 18 -3.49 12.60 4.50
C GLY A 18 -4.92 13.10 4.63
N ASP A 19 -5.60 12.67 5.69
CA ASP A 19 -6.93 13.16 6.03
C ASP A 19 -6.77 14.55 6.70
N GLY A 20 -6.73 15.60 5.89
CA GLY A 20 -6.50 16.97 6.37
C GLY A 20 -5.88 17.86 5.30
N GLU A 21 -6.70 18.28 4.34
CA GLU A 21 -6.30 18.85 3.06
C GLU A 21 -5.64 20.23 3.16
N CYS A 22 -4.32 20.24 3.04
CA CYS A 22 -3.63 21.37 2.42
C CYS A 22 -3.55 21.12 0.91
N PRO A 23 -4.16 21.97 0.06
CA PRO A 23 -4.10 21.83 -1.39
C PRO A 23 -2.66 21.81 -1.93
N ILE A 24 -1.76 22.55 -1.28
CA ILE A 24 -0.34 22.55 -1.61
C ILE A 24 0.24 21.14 -1.43
N CYS A 25 0.08 20.52 -0.25
CA CYS A 25 0.64 19.19 -0.02
C CYS A 25 -0.04 18.10 -0.87
N ALA A 26 -1.34 18.20 -1.10
CA ALA A 26 -2.06 17.25 -1.95
C ALA A 26 -1.53 17.24 -3.39
N ALA A 27 -1.15 18.41 -3.94
CA ALA A 27 -0.59 18.54 -5.28
C ALA A 27 0.81 17.89 -5.44
N TRP A 28 1.48 17.59 -4.33
CA TRP A 28 2.80 16.94 -4.32
C TRP A 28 2.74 15.44 -4.02
N GLU A 29 1.57 14.87 -3.75
CA GLU A 29 1.42 13.45 -3.42
C GLU A 29 1.94 12.54 -4.54
N GLY A 30 2.59 11.44 -4.16
CA GLY A 30 3.09 10.44 -5.10
C GLY A 30 4.28 10.88 -5.96
N ARG A 31 4.75 12.12 -5.87
CA ARG A 31 5.90 12.64 -6.63
C ARG A 31 7.24 12.19 -6.05
N ILE A 32 8.17 11.81 -6.92
CA ILE A 32 9.57 11.53 -6.59
C ILE A 32 10.36 12.84 -6.49
N ILE A 33 11.18 12.94 -5.43
CA ILE A 33 12.09 14.04 -5.17
C ILE A 33 13.50 13.54 -4.85
N GLN A 34 14.50 14.37 -5.15
CA GLN A 34 15.90 14.17 -4.78
C GLN A 34 16.14 14.59 -3.33
N MET A 35 16.77 13.73 -2.54
CA MET A 35 17.02 14.01 -1.12
C MET A 35 18.25 14.89 -0.86
N ALA A 36 19.27 14.82 -1.71
CA ALA A 36 20.53 15.57 -1.53
C ALA A 36 21.10 16.09 -2.86
N GLY A 37 21.80 17.22 -2.77
CA GLY A 37 22.49 17.84 -3.90
C GLY A 37 21.59 18.57 -4.89
N LYS A 38 22.15 18.94 -6.04
CA LYS A 38 21.43 19.54 -7.16
C LYS A 38 20.92 18.42 -8.08
N SER A 39 19.68 18.51 -8.52
CA SER A 39 19.12 17.57 -9.50
C SER A 39 18.52 18.32 -10.69
N LYS A 40 18.87 17.88 -11.90
CA LYS A 40 18.25 18.34 -13.15
C LYS A 40 16.96 17.60 -13.48
N ARG A 41 16.81 16.36 -12.98
CA ARG A 41 15.72 15.44 -13.32
C ARG A 41 14.59 15.48 -12.30
N TRP A 42 14.88 15.78 -11.03
CA TRP A 42 13.91 15.69 -9.94
C TRP A 42 13.84 17.01 -9.16
N PRO A 43 12.65 17.43 -8.70
CA PRO A 43 12.56 18.39 -7.61
C PRO A 43 13.36 17.88 -6.41
N THR A 44 14.05 18.76 -5.70
CA THR A 44 14.80 18.43 -4.50
C THR A 44 13.92 18.60 -3.27
N TYR A 45 14.28 17.97 -2.17
CA TYR A 45 13.63 18.19 -0.88
C TYR A 45 13.62 19.67 -0.47
N ALA A 46 14.73 20.39 -0.73
CA ALA A 46 14.81 21.82 -0.45
C ALA A 46 13.84 22.65 -1.31
N GLU A 47 13.70 22.31 -2.59
CA GLU A 47 12.74 22.97 -3.50
C GLU A 47 11.30 22.67 -3.09
N ALA A 48 10.97 21.42 -2.73
CA ALA A 48 9.64 21.07 -2.21
C ALA A 48 9.31 21.84 -0.92
N ARG A 49 10.26 21.93 0.01
CA ARG A 49 10.14 22.74 1.23
C ARG A 49 9.91 24.23 0.92
N ALA A 50 10.66 24.78 -0.04
CA ALA A 50 10.53 26.17 -0.45
C ALA A 50 9.17 26.46 -1.10
N ALA A 51 8.60 25.48 -1.80
CA ALA A 51 7.26 25.52 -2.39
C ALA A 51 6.11 25.37 -1.37
N GLY A 52 6.41 25.31 -0.06
CA GLY A 52 5.41 25.21 1.00
C GLY A 52 5.03 23.78 1.40
N MET A 53 5.67 22.77 0.81
CA MET A 53 5.49 21.38 1.18
C MET A 53 6.11 21.08 2.56
N PHE A 54 5.54 20.15 3.32
CA PHE A 54 5.90 19.84 4.71
C PHE A 54 5.70 21.02 5.69
N HIS A 55 4.65 21.81 5.50
CA HIS A 55 4.25 22.85 6.45
C HIS A 55 3.92 22.25 7.85
N PRO A 56 3.81 23.08 8.91
CA PRO A 56 3.36 22.61 10.22
C PRO A 56 2.03 21.85 10.12
N ASN A 57 1.91 20.70 10.79
CA ASN A 57 0.76 19.77 10.73
C ASN A 57 0.55 19.03 9.41
N CYS A 58 1.49 19.12 8.46
CA CYS A 58 1.50 18.23 7.30
C CYS A 58 1.71 16.78 7.77
N VAL A 59 0.81 15.89 7.34
CA VAL A 59 0.88 14.44 7.66
C VAL A 59 1.65 13.65 6.61
N HIS A 60 2.07 14.30 5.51
CA HIS A 60 2.86 13.69 4.46
C HIS A 60 4.26 13.37 4.95
N ARG A 61 4.71 12.17 4.62
CA ARG A 61 6.04 11.66 4.93
C ARG A 61 6.78 11.30 3.66
N LEU A 62 8.09 11.31 3.75
CA LEU A 62 8.96 10.81 2.70
C LEU A 62 9.05 9.29 2.78
N LEU A 63 8.86 8.63 1.66
CA LEU A 63 9.04 7.19 1.49
C LEU A 63 10.34 6.96 0.70
N PRO A 64 11.26 6.09 1.15
CA PRO A 64 12.48 5.78 0.39
C PRO A 64 12.12 5.19 -0.98
N VAL A 65 12.78 5.70 -2.01
CA VAL A 65 12.72 5.16 -3.37
C VAL A 65 14.03 4.44 -3.64
N ASP A 66 13.93 3.13 -3.87
CA ASP A 66 15.06 2.23 -4.11
C ASP A 66 15.19 2.00 -5.61
N SER A 67 16.38 2.27 -6.17
CA SER A 67 16.61 2.17 -7.62
C SER A 67 16.41 0.78 -8.20
N LEU A 68 16.42 -0.27 -7.37
CA LEU A 68 16.20 -1.66 -7.80
C LEU A 68 14.74 -2.10 -7.64
N VAL A 69 14.01 -1.53 -6.67
CA VAL A 69 12.62 -1.92 -6.38
C VAL A 69 11.64 -1.04 -7.15
N ASP A 70 11.95 0.25 -7.30
CA ASP A 70 11.07 1.27 -7.87
C ASP A 70 11.50 1.69 -9.28
N ALA A 71 12.26 0.84 -9.99
CA ALA A 71 12.85 1.15 -11.29
C ALA A 71 11.81 1.66 -12.30
N ASP A 72 10.65 1.00 -12.40
CA ASP A 72 9.58 1.38 -13.32
C ASP A 72 8.97 2.75 -12.97
N GLU A 73 8.76 3.03 -11.68
CA GLU A 73 8.22 4.32 -11.20
C GLU A 73 9.23 5.45 -11.42
N ILE A 74 10.52 5.19 -11.19
CA ILE A 74 11.64 6.11 -11.49
C ILE A 74 11.71 6.38 -12.99
N GLU A 75 11.55 5.36 -13.82
CA GLU A 75 11.59 5.48 -15.27
C GLU A 75 10.38 6.29 -15.78
N GLN A 76 9.18 5.97 -15.31
CA GLN A 76 7.93 6.64 -15.68
C GLN A 76 7.93 8.11 -15.27
N GLN A 77 8.10 8.42 -13.98
CA GLN A 77 8.14 9.82 -13.55
C GLN A 77 9.36 10.56 -14.09
N GLY A 78 10.44 9.85 -14.39
CA GLY A 78 11.65 10.46 -14.92
C GLY A 78 11.53 10.91 -16.37
N ARG A 79 10.42 10.58 -17.06
CA ARG A 79 9.99 11.17 -18.34
C ARG A 79 9.25 12.50 -18.15
N ILE A 80 8.79 12.80 -16.94
CA ILE A 80 8.11 14.05 -16.60
C ILE A 80 9.17 15.11 -16.36
N THR A 81 8.99 16.27 -16.99
CA THR A 81 9.94 17.37 -16.85
C THR A 81 9.88 17.94 -15.43
N LYS A 82 11.07 18.09 -14.81
CA LYS A 82 11.22 18.78 -13.53
C LYS A 82 10.66 20.21 -13.65
N PRO A 83 9.77 20.66 -12.75
CA PRO A 83 9.23 22.02 -12.82
C PRO A 83 10.24 23.07 -12.39
N THR A 84 10.02 24.30 -12.83
CA THR A 84 10.72 25.49 -12.33
C THR A 84 10.28 25.83 -10.90
N ALA A 85 11.01 26.72 -10.23
CA ALA A 85 10.64 27.18 -8.89
C ALA A 85 9.23 27.81 -8.86
N ASP A 86 8.90 28.63 -9.85
CA ASP A 86 7.57 29.27 -9.95
C ASP A 86 6.47 28.23 -10.17
N GLN A 87 6.72 27.24 -11.02
CA GLN A 87 5.79 26.12 -11.25
C GLN A 87 5.62 25.23 -10.01
N MET A 88 6.68 25.04 -9.23
CA MET A 88 6.61 24.30 -7.96
C MET A 88 5.77 25.03 -6.91
N ALA A 89 5.77 26.37 -6.93
CA ALA A 89 4.97 27.21 -6.05
C ALA A 89 3.50 27.34 -6.49
N ASP A 90 3.17 26.95 -7.73
CA ASP A 90 1.82 26.93 -8.28
C ASP A 90 1.11 25.60 -7.97
N PRO A 91 0.09 25.59 -7.09
CA PRO A 91 -0.61 24.36 -6.73
C PRO A 91 -1.38 23.74 -7.90
N GLU A 92 -1.88 24.52 -8.86
CA GLU A 92 -2.61 24.00 -10.00
C GLU A 92 -1.68 23.28 -10.96
N PHE A 93 -0.52 23.88 -11.26
CA PHE A 93 0.52 23.24 -12.06
C PHE A 93 0.98 21.93 -11.43
N MET A 94 1.28 21.95 -10.13
CA MET A 94 1.71 20.75 -9.40
C MET A 94 0.63 19.68 -9.39
N GLN A 95 -0.64 20.06 -9.23
CA GLN A 95 -1.77 19.13 -9.30
C GLN A 95 -1.91 18.52 -10.70
N ALA A 96 -1.73 19.29 -11.77
CA ALA A 96 -1.76 18.75 -13.13
C ALA A 96 -0.65 17.71 -13.37
N GLN A 97 0.53 17.92 -12.80
CA GLN A 97 1.59 16.92 -12.87
C GLN A 97 1.33 15.70 -11.98
N HIS A 98 0.69 15.88 -10.82
CA HIS A 98 0.21 14.76 -10.01
C HIS A 98 -0.79 13.92 -10.81
N ASP A 99 -1.75 14.55 -11.48
CA ASP A 99 -2.73 13.88 -12.34
C ASP A 99 -2.02 13.13 -13.49
N GLN A 100 -1.03 13.73 -14.15
CA GLN A 100 -0.22 13.06 -15.18
C GLN A 100 0.49 11.81 -14.65
N ILE A 101 1.01 11.86 -13.42
CA ILE A 101 1.65 10.69 -12.79
C ILE A 101 0.60 9.60 -12.55
N ASP A 102 -0.58 9.95 -12.04
CA ASP A 102 -1.64 8.99 -11.74
C ASP A 102 -2.26 8.39 -13.01
N GLU A 103 -2.43 9.17 -14.08
CA GLU A 103 -2.86 8.69 -15.38
C GLU A 103 -1.85 7.67 -15.95
N ALA A 104 -0.55 7.96 -15.87
CA ALA A 104 0.50 7.02 -16.29
C ALA A 104 0.44 5.69 -15.52
N ARG A 105 0.17 5.76 -14.22
CA ARG A 105 -0.03 4.56 -13.38
C ARG A 105 -1.26 3.78 -13.79
N TYR A 106 -2.37 4.45 -14.11
CA TYR A 106 -3.57 3.77 -14.61
C TYR A 106 -3.34 3.13 -15.98
N MET A 107 -2.67 3.82 -16.91
CA MET A 107 -2.31 3.24 -18.22
C MET A 107 -1.41 2.00 -18.07
N ALA A 108 -0.50 1.99 -17.09
CA ALA A 108 0.32 0.81 -16.78
C ALA A 108 -0.50 -0.41 -16.31
N THR A 109 -1.77 -0.22 -15.90
CA THR A 109 -2.70 -1.32 -15.57
C THR A 109 -3.48 -1.82 -16.79
N GLY A 110 -3.23 -1.27 -17.98
CA GLY A 110 -3.89 -1.64 -19.24
C GLY A 110 -5.12 -0.80 -19.57
N LEU A 111 -5.38 0.29 -18.83
CA LEU A 111 -6.44 1.25 -19.17
C LEU A 111 -6.06 2.07 -20.39
N THR A 112 -7.08 2.47 -21.16
CA THR A 112 -6.92 3.49 -22.20
C THR A 112 -6.59 4.85 -21.55
N GLU A 113 -6.04 5.76 -22.33
CA GLU A 113 -5.75 7.12 -21.86
C GLU A 113 -7.02 7.84 -21.36
N GLU A 114 -8.15 7.67 -22.04
CA GLU A 114 -9.43 8.26 -21.62
C GLU A 114 -9.94 7.65 -20.30
N ASP A 115 -9.84 6.33 -20.15
CA ASP A 115 -10.30 5.66 -18.93
C ASP A 115 -9.39 5.97 -17.74
N ALA A 116 -8.08 6.14 -17.98
CA ALA A 116 -7.13 6.59 -16.97
C ALA A 116 -7.49 8.00 -16.46
N ARG A 117 -7.78 8.94 -17.38
CA ARG A 117 -8.23 10.31 -17.03
C ARG A 117 -9.52 10.32 -16.22
N ARG A 118 -10.49 9.47 -16.59
CA ARG A 118 -11.75 9.31 -15.85
C ARG A 118 -11.51 8.73 -14.46
N ALA A 119 -10.63 7.75 -14.33
CA ALA A 119 -10.27 7.16 -13.05
C ALA A 119 -9.59 8.16 -12.09
N VAL A 120 -8.67 8.98 -12.60
CA VAL A 120 -8.07 10.10 -11.82
C VAL A 120 -9.13 11.11 -11.39
N THR A 121 -10.07 11.45 -12.28
CA THR A 121 -11.19 12.34 -11.95
C THR A 121 -12.05 11.77 -10.81
N ALA A 122 -12.36 10.48 -10.86
CA ALA A 122 -13.12 9.79 -9.83
C ALA A 122 -12.39 9.77 -8.46
N ASP A 123 -11.08 9.52 -8.44
CA ASP A 123 -10.28 9.52 -7.19
C ASP A 123 -10.20 10.92 -6.57
N ARG A 124 -9.98 11.95 -7.39
CA ARG A 124 -9.96 13.34 -6.92
C ARG A 124 -11.32 13.75 -6.36
N LEU A 125 -12.42 13.35 -7.01
CA LEU A 125 -13.77 13.61 -6.54
C LEU A 125 -14.08 12.88 -5.24
N GLU A 126 -13.73 11.59 -5.14
CA GLU A 126 -13.88 10.82 -3.91
C GLU A 126 -13.16 11.52 -2.75
N LYS A 127 -11.90 11.95 -2.95
CA LYS A 127 -11.11 12.62 -1.92
C LYS A 127 -11.79 13.91 -1.45
N ALA A 128 -12.26 14.74 -2.39
CA ALA A 128 -12.97 15.97 -2.10
C ALA A 128 -14.29 15.74 -1.32
N ILE A 129 -15.04 14.69 -1.67
CA ILE A 129 -16.26 14.33 -0.94
C ILE A 129 -15.91 13.84 0.45
N ARG A 130 -14.93 12.94 0.58
CA ARG A 130 -14.51 12.37 1.86
C ARG A 130 -14.04 13.46 2.83
N SER A 131 -13.23 14.40 2.36
CA SER A 131 -12.70 15.49 3.18
C SER A 131 -13.75 16.52 3.58
N GLY A 132 -14.70 16.83 2.70
CA GLY A 132 -15.73 17.84 2.97
C GLY A 132 -16.96 17.32 3.70
N THR A 133 -17.25 16.02 3.58
CA THR A 133 -18.48 15.42 4.12
C THR A 133 -18.25 14.38 5.20
N PHE A 134 -17.03 13.87 5.37
CA PHE A 134 -16.68 12.77 6.27
C PHE A 134 -17.52 11.49 6.07
N SER A 135 -18.13 11.32 4.88
CA SER A 135 -18.96 10.18 4.53
C SER A 135 -18.24 9.29 3.52
N ASP A 136 -17.75 8.13 3.97
CA ASP A 136 -17.12 7.14 3.10
C ASP A 136 -18.12 6.62 2.05
N ALA A 137 -19.38 6.40 2.44
CA ALA A 137 -20.42 5.94 1.53
C ALA A 137 -20.71 6.95 0.41
N ALA A 138 -20.70 8.26 0.73
CA ALA A 138 -20.83 9.31 -0.28
C ALA A 138 -19.60 9.40 -1.18
N ALA A 139 -18.41 9.23 -0.60
CA ALA A 139 -17.15 9.29 -1.34
C ALA A 139 -17.05 8.13 -2.36
N GLU A 140 -17.43 6.91 -1.96
CA GLU A 140 -17.44 5.74 -2.84
C GLU A 140 -18.37 5.91 -4.05
N ALA A 141 -19.40 6.75 -3.94
CA ALA A 141 -20.32 7.05 -5.05
C ALA A 141 -19.61 7.71 -6.25
N ALA A 142 -18.52 8.44 -6.02
CA ALA A 142 -17.72 9.05 -7.10
C ALA A 142 -17.22 8.02 -8.13
N ARG A 143 -17.02 6.77 -7.71
CA ARG A 143 -16.59 5.67 -8.58
C ARG A 143 -17.70 5.03 -9.38
N MET A 144 -18.95 5.27 -9.00
CA MET A 144 -20.14 4.74 -9.67
C MET A 144 -20.69 5.71 -10.74
N LEU A 145 -20.00 6.83 -10.96
CA LEU A 145 -20.36 7.80 -11.99
C LEU A 145 -20.11 7.25 -13.39
N SER A 146 -20.99 7.60 -14.31
CA SER A 146 -20.82 7.26 -15.73
C SER A 146 -19.63 8.02 -16.34
N PRO A 147 -19.05 7.52 -17.45
CA PRO A 147 -18.02 8.23 -18.19
C PRO A 147 -18.39 9.68 -18.51
N GLU A 148 -19.63 9.92 -18.95
CA GLU A 148 -20.14 11.25 -19.30
C GLU A 148 -20.22 12.16 -18.07
N GLN A 149 -20.64 11.63 -16.92
CA GLN A 149 -20.67 12.38 -15.67
C GLN A 149 -19.26 12.75 -15.21
N LEU A 150 -18.28 11.86 -15.34
CA LEU A 150 -16.88 12.14 -15.01
C LEU A 150 -16.27 13.17 -15.97
N ASP A 151 -16.56 13.07 -17.26
CA ASP A 151 -16.11 14.05 -18.26
C ASP A 151 -16.71 15.45 -17.98
N MET A 152 -18.00 15.53 -17.64
CA MET A 152 -18.65 16.79 -17.21
C MET A 152 -18.02 17.39 -15.94
N ILE A 153 -17.67 16.56 -14.95
CA ILE A 153 -17.02 17.01 -13.71
C ILE A 153 -15.62 17.54 -14.02
N ARG A 154 -14.87 16.85 -14.88
CA ARG A 154 -13.53 17.27 -15.30
C ARG A 154 -13.56 18.65 -15.96
N GLU A 155 -14.49 18.87 -16.89
CA GLU A 155 -14.65 20.16 -17.58
C GLU A 155 -15.03 21.31 -16.64
N ARG A 156 -15.85 21.03 -15.62
CA ARG A 156 -16.29 22.04 -14.63
C ARG A 156 -15.26 22.28 -13.51
N GLY A 157 -14.29 21.39 -13.38
CA GLY A 157 -13.39 21.33 -12.23
C GLY A 157 -14.04 20.67 -11.01
N ILE A 158 -13.21 20.02 -10.19
CA ILE A 158 -13.66 19.26 -9.03
C ILE A 158 -13.99 20.22 -7.88
N PRO A 159 -15.25 20.26 -7.40
CA PRO A 159 -15.63 21.17 -6.34
C PRO A 159 -15.08 20.71 -4.98
N LYS A 160 -14.90 21.68 -4.08
CA LYS A 160 -14.70 21.38 -2.65
C LYS A 160 -16.06 21.27 -1.97
N PHE A 161 -16.17 20.38 -1.00
CA PHE A 161 -17.43 20.15 -0.28
C PHE A 161 -17.35 20.68 1.17
N GLU A 162 -18.50 20.99 1.74
CA GLU A 162 -18.68 21.28 3.17
C GLU A 162 -20.09 20.89 3.61
N GLN A 163 -20.25 20.36 4.82
CA GLN A 163 -21.57 20.05 5.36
C GLN A 163 -22.33 21.35 5.69
N ALA A 164 -23.58 21.44 5.22
CA ALA A 164 -24.46 22.55 5.53
C ALA A 164 -24.72 22.68 7.05
N ARG A 165 -24.66 23.93 7.55
CA ARG A 165 -25.01 24.31 8.92
C ARG A 165 -26.51 24.55 9.06
N ASN A 166 -26.96 24.82 10.28
CA ASN A 166 -28.36 25.15 10.53
C ASN A 166 -28.74 26.40 9.73
N ASN A 167 -29.77 26.29 8.88
CA ASN A 167 -30.29 27.31 7.94
C ASN A 167 -29.55 27.46 6.59
N GLU A 168 -28.53 26.65 6.31
CA GLU A 168 -27.91 26.62 4.98
C GLU A 168 -28.62 25.59 4.08
N GLN A 169 -28.77 25.92 2.78
CA GLN A 169 -29.40 25.02 1.82
C GLN A 169 -28.34 24.17 1.07
N PRO A 170 -28.40 22.84 1.15
CA PRO A 170 -27.56 21.97 0.33
C PRO A 170 -27.71 22.25 -1.17
N GLY A 171 -26.62 22.11 -1.92
CA GLY A 171 -26.56 22.44 -3.36
C GLY A 171 -26.22 23.90 -3.65
N THR A 172 -26.16 24.77 -2.64
CA THR A 172 -25.64 26.14 -2.78
C THR A 172 -24.14 26.19 -2.49
N LYS A 173 -23.47 27.29 -2.89
CA LYS A 173 -22.05 27.52 -2.60
C LYS A 173 -21.88 28.48 -1.42
N PHE A 174 -21.02 28.13 -0.47
CA PHE A 174 -20.58 29.02 0.61
C PHE A 174 -19.06 29.10 0.61
N GLN A 175 -18.49 30.31 0.52
CA GLN A 175 -17.04 30.53 0.41
C GLN A 175 -16.35 29.66 -0.67
N GLY A 176 -17.02 29.44 -1.80
CA GLY A 176 -16.52 28.61 -2.91
C GLY A 176 -16.64 27.10 -2.70
N ARG A 177 -17.16 26.64 -1.57
CA ARG A 177 -17.43 25.22 -1.25
C ARG A 177 -18.89 24.88 -1.54
N LEU A 178 -19.13 23.73 -2.15
CA LEU A 178 -20.46 23.20 -2.43
C LEU A 178 -21.03 22.54 -1.17
N LEU A 179 -22.18 23.03 -0.71
CA LEU A 179 -22.80 22.56 0.51
C LEU A 179 -23.51 21.22 0.31
N THR A 180 -23.21 20.26 1.17
CA THR A 180 -23.88 18.95 1.21
C THR A 180 -24.82 18.84 2.41
N PRO A 181 -25.78 17.91 2.40
CA PRO A 181 -26.43 17.48 3.64
C PRO A 181 -25.39 17.03 4.68
N ARG A 182 -25.75 17.04 5.97
CA ARG A 182 -24.85 16.60 7.06
C ARG A 182 -24.40 15.15 6.94
N ASN A 183 -25.29 14.27 6.49
CA ASN A 183 -25.00 12.85 6.26
C ASN A 183 -25.41 12.50 4.83
N PRO A 184 -24.64 12.94 3.81
CA PRO A 184 -25.01 12.72 2.43
C PRO A 184 -24.86 11.24 2.06
N ASN A 185 -25.78 10.74 1.26
CA ASN A 185 -25.62 9.49 0.51
C ASN A 185 -25.18 9.78 -0.94
N ALA A 186 -25.04 8.75 -1.75
CA ALA A 186 -24.66 8.86 -3.16
C ALA A 186 -25.59 9.78 -3.98
N ASP A 187 -26.90 9.63 -3.82
CA ASP A 187 -27.90 10.43 -4.55
C ASP A 187 -27.87 11.90 -4.14
N ASP A 188 -27.60 12.18 -2.86
CA ASP A 188 -27.41 13.54 -2.38
C ASP A 188 -26.22 14.21 -3.06
N ILE A 189 -25.11 13.49 -3.27
CA ILE A 189 -23.93 13.99 -3.98
C ILE A 189 -24.24 14.29 -5.44
N LEU A 190 -24.90 13.36 -6.15
CA LEU A 190 -25.33 13.57 -7.53
C LEU A 190 -26.21 14.81 -7.68
N ARG A 191 -27.17 14.96 -6.75
CA ARG A 191 -28.09 16.10 -6.73
C ARG A 191 -27.35 17.42 -6.54
N VAL A 192 -26.43 17.52 -5.57
CA VAL A 192 -25.68 18.78 -5.35
C VAL A 192 -24.71 19.10 -6.47
N LEU A 193 -24.19 18.08 -7.18
CA LEU A 193 -23.38 18.25 -8.39
C LEU A 193 -24.21 18.67 -9.61
N GLY A 194 -25.55 18.66 -9.51
CA GLY A 194 -26.46 18.94 -10.63
C GLY A 194 -26.34 17.92 -11.76
N LEU A 195 -26.00 16.67 -11.42
CA LEU A 195 -25.88 15.58 -12.38
C LEU A 195 -27.22 14.84 -12.50
N PRO A 196 -27.64 14.46 -13.71
CA PRO A 196 -28.84 13.65 -13.88
C PRO A 196 -28.67 12.32 -13.12
N LYS A 197 -29.76 11.81 -12.54
CA LYS A 197 -29.79 10.43 -12.03
C LYS A 197 -29.41 9.50 -13.19
N SER A 198 -28.57 8.50 -12.91
CA SER A 198 -28.17 7.51 -13.91
C SER A 198 -29.42 6.89 -14.54
N GLY A 199 -29.69 7.24 -15.80
CA GLY A 199 -30.85 6.77 -16.54
C GLY A 199 -30.48 5.51 -17.32
N GLY A 200 -31.00 4.36 -16.89
CA GLY A 200 -30.87 3.11 -17.63
C GLY A 200 -30.57 1.91 -16.74
N ASP A 201 -31.20 0.78 -17.05
CA ASP A 201 -31.17 -0.52 -16.36
C ASP A 201 -29.81 -1.26 -16.47
N THR A 202 -28.71 -0.50 -16.63
CA THR A 202 -27.35 -1.01 -16.62
C THR A 202 -26.63 -0.34 -15.46
N SER A 203 -26.55 -1.05 -14.33
CA SER A 203 -25.74 -0.61 -13.19
C SER A 203 -24.33 -0.22 -13.67
N PRO A 204 -23.90 1.05 -13.52
CA PRO A 204 -22.57 1.46 -13.94
C PRO A 204 -21.52 0.62 -13.22
N LYS A 205 -20.56 0.07 -13.97
CA LYS A 205 -19.42 -0.63 -13.36
C LYS A 205 -18.54 0.41 -12.67
N PRO A 206 -18.10 0.16 -11.43
CA PRO A 206 -17.21 1.10 -10.74
C PRO A 206 -15.95 1.34 -11.56
N THR A 207 -15.49 2.59 -11.64
CA THR A 207 -14.18 2.89 -12.21
C THR A 207 -13.10 2.04 -11.52
N PRO A 208 -12.13 1.47 -12.26
CA PRO A 208 -11.10 0.63 -11.67
C PRO A 208 -10.34 1.40 -10.59
N LYS A 209 -10.17 0.81 -9.40
CA LYS A 209 -9.14 1.27 -8.45
C LYS A 209 -7.78 0.79 -8.97
N PRO A 210 -6.66 1.49 -8.73
CA PRO A 210 -5.35 0.89 -8.95
C PRO A 210 -5.28 -0.39 -8.10
N PRO A 211 -4.73 -1.49 -8.62
CA PRO A 211 -5.21 -2.83 -8.32
C PRO A 211 -5.18 -3.19 -6.82
N PRO A 212 -6.33 -3.60 -6.25
CA PRO A 212 -6.41 -4.54 -5.16
C PRO A 212 -7.09 -5.85 -5.65
N SER A 213 -6.53 -7.03 -5.35
CA SER A 213 -6.94 -8.33 -5.93
C SER A 213 -7.15 -9.46 -4.91
N LEU A 214 -8.42 -9.85 -4.68
CA LEU A 214 -8.93 -11.09 -4.04
C LEU A 214 -8.47 -11.51 -2.61
N LYS A 215 -7.79 -10.74 -1.76
CA LYS A 215 -8.07 -9.40 -1.17
C LYS A 215 -9.46 -9.05 -0.62
N ARG A 216 -10.29 -9.98 -0.09
CA ARG A 216 -11.47 -9.57 0.75
C ARG A 216 -11.23 -9.62 2.27
N LEU A 217 -10.19 -10.33 2.73
CA LEU A 217 -9.68 -10.25 4.11
C LEU A 217 -8.25 -9.70 4.17
N GLU A 218 -7.48 -9.79 3.09
CA GLU A 218 -6.13 -9.21 3.03
C GLU A 218 -6.21 -7.68 3.06
N GLY A 219 -5.36 -7.05 3.86
CA GLY A 219 -5.45 -5.65 4.23
C GLY A 219 -6.27 -5.40 5.51
N LYS A 220 -7.12 -6.34 5.95
CA LYS A 220 -7.85 -6.20 7.22
C LYS A 220 -6.96 -6.46 8.41
N ILE A 221 -7.13 -5.62 9.44
CA ILE A 221 -6.40 -5.72 10.70
C ILE A 221 -7.24 -6.51 11.69
N GLY A 222 -6.64 -7.49 12.33
CA GLY A 222 -7.30 -8.27 13.37
C GLY A 222 -6.46 -9.47 13.78
N ASP A 223 -7.11 -10.41 14.44
CA ASP A 223 -6.61 -11.77 14.64
C ASP A 223 -7.49 -12.80 13.92
N TRP A 224 -7.00 -14.03 13.84
CA TRP A 224 -7.71 -15.14 13.20
C TRP A 224 -9.16 -15.30 13.68
N LYS A 225 -9.44 -15.06 14.97
CA LYS A 225 -10.78 -15.23 15.55
C LYS A 225 -11.70 -14.10 15.10
N SER A 226 -11.23 -12.85 15.17
CA SER A 226 -11.98 -11.66 14.76
C SER A 226 -12.26 -11.63 13.25
N LEU A 227 -11.39 -12.25 12.45
CA LEU A 227 -11.52 -12.37 11.00
C LEU A 227 -12.25 -13.65 10.56
N GLY A 228 -12.76 -14.45 11.52
CA GLY A 228 -13.58 -15.63 11.24
C GLY A 228 -12.82 -16.81 10.62
N LEU A 229 -11.49 -16.85 10.76
CA LEU A 229 -10.66 -17.94 10.25
C LEU A 229 -10.79 -19.18 11.14
N GLU A 230 -10.60 -20.37 10.57
CA GLU A 230 -10.61 -21.64 11.31
C GLU A 230 -9.49 -21.69 12.34
N LYS A 231 -9.67 -22.47 13.42
CA LYS A 231 -8.62 -22.74 14.41
C LYS A 231 -7.49 -23.55 13.81
N GLY A 232 -6.24 -23.24 14.16
CA GLY A 232 -5.04 -23.96 13.70
C GLY A 232 -5.09 -25.48 13.92
N GLU A 233 -5.74 -25.91 14.99
CA GLU A 233 -5.97 -27.32 15.35
C GLU A 233 -6.91 -28.03 14.35
N SER A 234 -7.81 -27.27 13.72
CA SER A 234 -8.81 -27.76 12.75
C SER A 234 -8.36 -27.57 11.29
N MET A 235 -7.28 -26.82 11.06
CA MET A 235 -6.75 -26.58 9.72
C MET A 235 -6.32 -27.89 9.05
N LYS A 236 -6.53 -28.00 7.73
CA LYS A 236 -5.94 -29.08 6.94
C LYS A 236 -4.42 -28.91 6.89
N ALA A 237 -3.71 -29.75 7.65
CA ALA A 237 -2.26 -29.72 7.74
C ALA A 237 -1.57 -30.40 6.54
N ASP A 238 -0.49 -29.77 6.09
CA ASP A 238 0.39 -30.31 5.05
C ASP A 238 1.37 -31.34 5.64
N ASN A 239 2.06 -32.07 4.76
CA ASN A 239 3.15 -32.95 5.19
C ASN A 239 4.40 -32.13 5.58
N ARG A 240 5.26 -32.72 6.41
CA ARG A 240 6.54 -32.11 6.79
C ARG A 240 7.59 -32.33 5.72
N GLU A 241 8.46 -31.32 5.57
CA GLU A 241 9.66 -31.45 4.77
C GLU A 241 10.72 -32.27 5.54
N PRO A 242 11.58 -33.03 4.84
CA PRO A 242 12.72 -33.69 5.47
C PRO A 242 13.67 -32.67 6.09
N LEU A 243 14.35 -33.07 7.17
CA LEU A 243 15.39 -32.26 7.77
C LEU A 243 16.67 -32.32 6.93
N VAL A 244 17.36 -31.19 6.82
CA VAL A 244 18.66 -31.09 6.16
C VAL A 244 19.80 -31.02 7.17
N SER A 245 21.02 -31.30 6.72
CA SER A 245 22.19 -31.08 7.57
C SER A 245 22.41 -29.58 7.80
N ALA A 246 22.86 -29.19 8.99
CA ALA A 246 23.16 -27.79 9.28
C ALA A 246 24.29 -27.22 8.40
N LYS A 247 25.18 -28.09 7.90
CA LYS A 247 26.25 -27.71 6.97
C LYS A 247 25.67 -27.34 5.60
N ASP A 248 24.79 -28.18 5.05
CA ASP A 248 24.18 -27.92 3.74
C ASP A 248 23.27 -26.71 3.79
N ALA A 249 22.49 -26.56 4.86
CA ALA A 249 21.67 -25.37 5.07
C ALA A 249 22.53 -24.09 5.07
N ARG A 250 23.66 -24.08 5.79
CA ARG A 250 24.58 -22.92 5.78
C ARG A 250 25.15 -22.63 4.41
N ALA A 251 25.55 -23.65 3.64
CA ALA A 251 26.08 -23.47 2.29
C ALA A 251 25.03 -22.87 1.35
N ARG A 252 23.80 -23.37 1.42
CA ARG A 252 22.65 -22.91 0.64
C ARG A 252 22.25 -21.48 0.99
N ILE A 253 22.21 -21.14 2.27
CA ILE A 253 21.98 -19.76 2.74
C ILE A 253 23.13 -18.85 2.28
N ALA A 254 24.39 -19.29 2.35
CA ALA A 254 25.53 -18.50 1.87
C ALA A 254 25.49 -18.28 0.34
N ALA A 255 24.94 -19.23 -0.41
CA ALA A 255 24.74 -19.11 -1.85
C ALA A 255 23.55 -18.20 -2.24
N GLY A 256 22.78 -17.69 -1.27
CA GLY A 256 21.65 -16.79 -1.53
C GLY A 256 20.43 -17.50 -2.09
N GLU A 257 20.23 -18.79 -1.75
CA GLU A 257 19.08 -19.54 -2.23
C GLU A 257 17.78 -18.80 -1.94
N SER A 258 16.88 -18.76 -2.91
CA SER A 258 15.63 -18.01 -2.79
C SER A 258 14.40 -18.89 -2.98
N VAL A 259 13.27 -18.31 -2.62
CA VAL A 259 11.96 -18.92 -2.78
C VAL A 259 10.92 -17.84 -3.07
N GLU A 260 10.15 -18.07 -4.13
CA GLU A 260 8.99 -17.24 -4.45
C GLU A 260 7.83 -17.61 -3.53
N ASN A 261 7.12 -16.61 -3.03
CA ASN A 261 5.92 -16.78 -2.23
C ASN A 261 4.65 -16.56 -3.07
N PRO A 262 3.46 -16.92 -2.57
CA PRO A 262 2.20 -16.78 -3.34
C PRO A 262 1.78 -15.35 -3.66
N ILE A 263 2.42 -14.33 -3.07
CA ILE A 263 2.18 -12.92 -3.39
C ILE A 263 3.21 -12.36 -4.38
N GLY A 264 3.98 -13.24 -5.03
CA GLY A 264 4.93 -12.91 -6.11
C GLY A 264 6.27 -12.35 -5.62
N GLU A 265 6.57 -12.38 -4.32
CA GLU A 265 7.87 -11.94 -3.81
C GLU A 265 8.84 -13.10 -3.72
N THR A 266 10.07 -12.87 -4.17
CA THR A 266 11.17 -13.82 -4.01
C THR A 266 12.00 -13.46 -2.77
N LEU A 267 11.97 -14.33 -1.76
CA LEU A 267 12.72 -14.13 -0.52
C LEU A 267 13.99 -14.97 -0.55
N ALA A 268 15.13 -14.35 -0.27
CA ALA A 268 16.41 -15.01 -0.14
C ALA A 268 16.66 -15.50 1.29
N PHE A 269 17.20 -16.70 1.38
CA PHE A 269 17.99 -17.15 2.50
C PHE A 269 19.42 -16.64 2.28
N ASP A 270 19.87 -15.68 3.08
CA ASP A 270 21.16 -15.03 2.84
C ASP A 270 21.93 -14.66 4.11
N THR A 271 22.91 -13.77 3.96
CA THR A 271 23.75 -13.30 5.08
C THR A 271 22.95 -12.62 6.19
N VAL A 272 21.80 -12.00 5.89
CA VAL A 272 20.88 -11.44 6.91
C VAL A 272 20.27 -12.56 7.73
N THR A 273 19.88 -13.65 7.06
CA THR A 273 19.38 -14.87 7.72
C THR A 273 20.44 -15.45 8.66
N LEU A 274 21.67 -15.65 8.19
CA LEU A 274 22.75 -16.20 9.02
C LEU A 274 23.05 -15.28 10.21
N LYS A 275 23.17 -13.97 10.00
CA LYS A 275 23.45 -13.00 11.07
C LYS A 275 22.40 -13.05 12.17
N HIS A 276 21.13 -13.29 11.82
CA HIS A 276 20.07 -13.41 12.81
C HIS A 276 20.03 -14.78 13.50
N LEU A 277 20.23 -15.88 12.76
CA LEU A 277 20.21 -17.22 13.34
C LEU A 277 21.42 -17.49 14.23
N LEU A 278 22.56 -16.89 13.90
CA LEU A 278 23.85 -17.09 14.59
C LEU A 278 24.15 -16.01 15.64
N LYS A 279 23.14 -15.28 16.12
CA LYS A 279 23.37 -14.34 17.24
C LYS A 279 23.99 -15.08 18.43
N SER A 280 24.98 -14.45 19.05
CA SER A 280 25.82 -15.04 20.10
C SER A 280 25.07 -15.38 21.40
N ASP A 281 23.86 -14.82 21.58
CA ASP A 281 22.99 -15.06 22.73
C ASP A 281 22.12 -16.32 22.58
N ARG A 282 22.20 -17.06 21.46
CA ARG A 282 21.41 -18.28 21.23
C ARG A 282 22.13 -19.56 21.61
N LYS A 283 21.37 -20.53 22.11
CA LYS A 283 21.86 -21.88 22.38
C LYS A 283 22.24 -22.60 21.09
N PRO A 284 23.39 -23.32 21.03
CA PRO A 284 23.82 -24.05 19.84
C PRO A 284 22.80 -25.08 19.31
N SER A 285 22.09 -25.77 20.20
CA SER A 285 21.04 -26.73 19.85
C SER A 285 19.89 -26.09 19.08
N ASP A 286 19.51 -24.85 19.43
CA ASP A 286 18.43 -24.11 18.78
C ASP A 286 18.86 -23.64 17.39
N VAL A 287 20.13 -23.26 17.25
CA VAL A 287 20.73 -22.91 15.96
C VAL A 287 20.76 -24.13 15.04
N GLN A 288 21.19 -25.28 15.54
CA GLN A 288 21.21 -26.54 14.76
C GLN A 288 19.81 -26.94 14.33
N LYS A 289 18.83 -26.93 15.24
CA LYS A 289 17.44 -27.25 14.93
C LYS A 289 16.89 -26.34 13.83
N ARG A 290 17.09 -25.02 13.93
CA ARG A 290 16.61 -24.07 12.92
C ARG A 290 17.26 -24.33 11.57
N LEU A 291 18.57 -24.51 11.51
CA LEU A 291 19.25 -24.81 10.24
C LEU A 291 18.74 -26.11 9.61
N ALA A 292 18.48 -27.14 10.41
CA ALA A 292 17.92 -28.40 9.92
C ALA A 292 16.50 -28.26 9.35
N GLU A 293 15.74 -27.28 9.82
CA GLU A 293 14.38 -26.96 9.34
C GLU A 293 14.37 -25.98 8.14
N MET A 294 15.50 -25.75 7.45
CA MET A 294 15.57 -24.80 6.33
C MET A 294 14.56 -25.14 5.21
N ASP A 295 14.45 -26.40 4.78
CA ASP A 295 13.50 -26.78 3.73
C ASP A 295 12.05 -26.62 4.18
N GLN A 296 11.78 -26.89 5.46
CA GLN A 296 10.48 -26.62 6.06
C GLN A 296 10.14 -25.12 6.03
N ALA A 297 11.12 -24.26 6.30
CA ALA A 297 10.96 -22.81 6.19
C ALA A 297 10.75 -22.39 4.73
N LYS A 298 11.52 -22.94 3.78
CA LYS A 298 11.40 -22.66 2.35
C LYS A 298 10.00 -23.00 1.85
N ALA A 299 9.52 -24.20 2.15
CA ALA A 299 8.19 -24.63 1.75
C ALA A 299 7.07 -23.84 2.45
N THR A 300 7.31 -23.33 3.66
CA THR A 300 6.39 -22.41 4.35
C THR A 300 6.28 -21.05 3.67
N VAL A 301 7.35 -20.57 3.03
CA VAL A 301 7.31 -19.34 2.23
C VAL A 301 6.67 -19.59 0.86
N ALA A 302 6.97 -20.74 0.23
CA ALA A 302 6.42 -21.10 -1.07
C ALA A 302 4.90 -21.37 -1.04
N ALA A 303 4.43 -22.06 -0.01
CA ALA A 303 3.04 -22.47 0.11
C ALA A 303 2.48 -22.28 1.55
N PRO A 304 2.50 -21.05 2.09
CA PRO A 304 1.88 -20.74 3.36
C PRO A 304 0.38 -21.04 3.33
N HIS A 305 -0.20 -21.33 4.49
CA HIS A 305 -1.64 -21.21 4.68
C HIS A 305 -2.04 -19.74 4.80
N GLU A 306 -1.22 -18.93 5.48
CA GLU A 306 -1.52 -17.51 5.71
C GLU A 306 -0.23 -16.67 5.72
N ILE A 307 -0.31 -15.40 5.31
CA ILE A 307 0.73 -14.39 5.53
C ILE A 307 0.13 -13.24 6.33
N TRP A 308 0.80 -12.84 7.42
CA TRP A 308 0.38 -11.73 8.27
C TRP A 308 1.48 -10.69 8.38
N LYS A 309 1.18 -9.42 8.12
CA LYS A 309 2.09 -8.31 8.36
C LYS A 309 1.91 -7.77 9.77
N ASP A 310 2.98 -7.79 10.54
CA ASP A 310 3.02 -7.19 11.88
C ASP A 310 2.96 -5.66 11.77
N PRO A 311 1.98 -4.99 12.41
CA PRO A 311 1.78 -3.55 12.24
C PRO A 311 2.89 -2.70 12.88
N LYS A 312 3.65 -3.24 13.84
CA LYS A 312 4.72 -2.51 14.53
C LYS A 312 6.04 -2.60 13.78
N THR A 313 6.36 -3.78 13.28
CA THR A 313 7.66 -4.06 12.66
C THR A 313 7.62 -4.09 11.14
N GLY A 314 6.41 -4.15 10.54
CA GLY A 314 6.20 -4.28 9.10
C GLY A 314 6.62 -5.63 8.53
N ARG A 315 7.15 -6.53 9.35
CA ARG A 315 7.58 -7.88 8.94
C ARG A 315 6.38 -8.75 8.62
N LYS A 316 6.49 -9.53 7.55
CA LYS A 316 5.54 -10.58 7.20
C LYS A 316 5.90 -11.88 7.90
N LYS A 317 4.86 -12.53 8.39
CA LYS A 317 4.88 -13.83 9.05
C LYS A 317 4.13 -14.80 8.15
N TYR A 318 4.85 -15.78 7.61
CA TYR A 318 4.32 -16.86 6.80
C TYR A 318 3.99 -18.00 7.75
N ILE A 319 2.73 -18.41 7.77
CA ILE A 319 2.19 -19.42 8.65
C ILE A 319 1.83 -20.63 7.80
N ARG A 320 2.39 -21.79 8.14
CA ARG A 320 2.01 -23.07 7.54
C ARG A 320 1.74 -24.09 8.64
N PHE A 321 0.61 -24.80 8.55
CA PHE A 321 0.26 -25.89 9.45
C PHE A 321 0.73 -27.22 8.84
N VAL A 322 1.45 -28.01 9.62
CA VAL A 322 1.97 -29.31 9.17
C VAL A 322 1.68 -30.40 10.19
N LYS A 323 1.72 -31.66 9.77
CA LYS A 323 1.45 -32.82 10.64
C LYS A 323 2.58 -33.04 11.66
N GLY A 324 2.25 -33.10 12.94
CA GLY A 324 3.15 -33.53 14.02
C GLY A 324 2.75 -34.88 14.62
N SER A 325 3.53 -35.35 15.60
CA SER A 325 3.32 -36.64 16.27
C SER A 325 2.05 -36.68 17.14
N GLY A 326 1.58 -35.52 17.62
CA GLY A 326 0.41 -35.39 18.51
C GLY A 326 -0.70 -34.48 17.97
N GLY A 327 -0.69 -34.16 16.66
CA GLY A 327 -1.63 -33.23 16.03
C GLY A 327 -0.92 -32.21 15.13
N ASN A 328 -1.63 -31.17 14.71
CA ASN A 328 -1.07 -30.09 13.90
C ASN A 328 0.04 -29.36 14.66
N ILE A 329 1.09 -28.98 13.94
CA ILE A 329 2.13 -28.06 14.40
C ILE A 329 2.17 -26.86 13.45
N VAL A 330 2.62 -25.71 13.92
CA VAL A 330 2.73 -24.49 13.11
C VAL A 330 4.20 -24.15 12.85
N VAL A 331 4.50 -23.90 11.59
CA VAL A 331 5.78 -23.34 11.15
C VAL A 331 5.53 -21.87 10.86
N ASN A 332 6.29 -21.00 11.52
CA ASN A 332 6.25 -19.57 11.31
C ASN A 332 7.60 -19.09 10.77
N VAL A 333 7.59 -18.54 9.55
CA VAL A 333 8.74 -17.86 8.94
C VAL A 333 8.49 -16.36 8.98
N VAL A 334 9.50 -15.58 9.33
CA VAL A 334 9.43 -14.12 9.39
C VAL A 334 10.38 -13.55 8.35
N ASP A 335 9.89 -12.64 7.53
CA ASP A 335 10.75 -11.91 6.61
C ASP A 335 11.50 -10.75 7.29
N HIS A 336 12.39 -10.17 6.50
CA HIS A 336 12.86 -8.83 6.68
C HIS A 336 12.66 -8.08 5.37
N LYS A 337 11.79 -7.06 5.41
CA LYS A 337 11.54 -6.13 4.31
C LYS A 337 11.10 -6.81 2.99
N GLY A 338 10.42 -7.97 3.04
CA GLY A 338 9.96 -8.69 1.85
C GLY A 338 11.07 -9.28 0.96
N ARG A 339 12.34 -9.21 1.39
CA ARG A 339 13.51 -9.62 0.58
C ARG A 339 14.29 -10.76 1.20
N HIS A 340 14.40 -10.78 2.52
CA HIS A 340 15.21 -11.75 3.23
C HIS A 340 14.34 -12.57 4.16
N ILE A 341 14.66 -13.84 4.30
CA ILE A 341 14.12 -14.62 5.40
C ILE A 341 14.91 -14.25 6.65
N TYR A 342 14.26 -13.60 7.61
CA TYR A 342 14.90 -13.13 8.82
C TYR A 342 15.09 -14.27 9.83
N SER A 343 14.05 -15.06 10.04
CA SER A 343 14.05 -16.14 11.03
C SER A 343 12.89 -17.08 10.80
N TRP A 344 12.98 -18.31 11.30
CA TRP A 344 11.85 -19.24 11.35
C TRP A 344 11.86 -20.05 12.63
N HIS A 345 10.70 -20.54 13.02
CA HIS A 345 10.53 -21.42 14.16
C HIS A 345 9.28 -22.30 14.02
N THR A 346 9.31 -23.44 14.69
CA THR A 346 8.21 -24.41 14.74
C THR A 346 7.67 -24.51 16.17
N ASN A 347 6.35 -24.56 16.34
CA ASN A 347 5.70 -24.71 17.64
C ASN A 347 4.50 -25.68 17.55
N GLU A 348 4.32 -26.49 18.59
CA GLU A 348 3.32 -27.56 18.66
C GLU A 348 2.14 -27.23 19.59
N ARG A 349 2.26 -26.18 20.42
CA ARG A 349 1.28 -25.82 21.46
C ARG A 349 0.49 -24.55 21.17
N SER A 350 1.11 -23.57 20.51
CA SER A 350 0.51 -22.24 20.32
C SER A 350 0.25 -21.93 18.86
N LEU A 351 -0.54 -22.80 18.22
CA LEU A 351 -0.79 -22.80 16.77
C LEU A 351 -1.32 -21.46 16.23
N ASN A 352 -2.08 -20.74 17.05
CA ASN A 352 -2.77 -19.53 16.64
C ASN A 352 -2.05 -18.22 17.04
N HIS A 353 -0.94 -18.29 17.79
CA HIS A 353 -0.32 -17.12 18.44
C HIS A 353 0.13 -16.03 17.44
N TRP A 354 0.57 -16.43 16.25
CA TRP A 354 1.14 -15.52 15.26
C TRP A 354 0.14 -15.00 14.22
N ARG A 355 -1.11 -15.50 14.24
CA ARG A 355 -2.18 -15.17 13.28
C ARG A 355 -2.91 -13.88 13.68
N LYS A 356 -2.17 -12.78 13.62
CA LYS A 356 -2.62 -11.43 13.98
C LYS A 356 -1.82 -10.36 13.27
N GLY A 357 -2.45 -9.22 13.03
CA GLY A 357 -1.91 -8.08 12.28
C GLY A 357 -2.75 -7.81 11.04
N THR A 358 -2.12 -7.29 10.00
CA THR A 358 -2.76 -7.16 8.69
C THR A 358 -2.66 -8.51 7.99
N LEU A 359 -3.77 -9.16 7.67
CA LEU A 359 -3.74 -10.35 6.82
C LEU A 359 -3.25 -9.92 5.43
N VAL A 360 -2.29 -10.62 4.85
CA VAL A 360 -1.67 -10.30 3.54
C VAL A 360 -1.98 -11.36 2.51
N TYR A 361 -2.12 -12.61 2.96
CA TYR A 361 -2.44 -13.75 2.11
C TYR A 361 -3.19 -14.79 2.94
N VAL A 362 -4.13 -15.47 2.32
CA VAL A 362 -4.73 -16.71 2.83
C VAL A 362 -4.92 -17.69 1.66
N ARG A 363 -4.51 -18.94 1.86
CA ARG A 363 -4.55 -20.01 0.87
C ARG A 363 -5.95 -20.58 0.68
#